data_AF-D0I5X7-F1
#
_entry.id   AF-D0I5X7-F1
#
_cell.length_a   1.000
_cell.length_b   1.000
_cell.length_c   1.000
_cell.angle_alpha   90.00
_cell.angle_beta   90.00
_cell.angle_gamma   90.00
#
_symmetry.space_group_name_H-M   'P 1'
#
loop_
_entity.id
_entity.type
_entity.pdbx_description
1 polymer ?
#
loop_
_entity_poly.entity_id
_entity_poly.type
_entity_poly.pdbx_seq_one_letter_code
_entity_poly.pdbx_strand_id
1 'polypeptide(L)'
;MENAASLTAWGISQFQNLILVFVIITVLLFVLNLLKVLGIERLIAKALSPFLRLLGISKEATNLTLIGITLGLSYGGGLLINEAKRGHIPPKDIFTAITLLGLLHSLIEDTLLMLVIGADFIAIFWVRLVFALVLVGVISRFMWLIEGKRYEQLFFRSVVTG
;
A
#
# COMPACT_ATOMS: atom_id res chain seq x y z
N MET A 1 -16.05 -44.90 21.05
CA MET A 1 -16.87 -44.24 20.01
C MET A 1 -17.04 -42.73 20.25
N GLU A 2 -16.63 -42.16 21.40
CA GLU A 2 -16.74 -40.72 21.69
C GLU A 2 -15.85 -39.79 20.83
N ASN A 3 -14.67 -40.24 20.38
CA ASN A 3 -13.73 -39.38 19.65
C ASN A 3 -14.14 -39.06 18.20
N ALA A 4 -14.95 -39.91 17.56
CA ALA A 4 -15.37 -39.68 16.18
C ALA A 4 -16.45 -38.60 16.11
N ALA A 5 -17.38 -38.60 17.08
CA ALA A 5 -18.41 -37.57 17.20
C ALA A 5 -17.81 -36.20 17.61
N SER A 6 -16.75 -36.18 18.42
CA SER A 6 -16.05 -34.93 18.76
C SER A 6 -15.26 -34.36 17.59
N LEU A 7 -14.59 -35.20 16.78
CA LEU A 7 -13.84 -34.76 15.60
C LEU A 7 -14.76 -34.26 14.48
N THR A 8 -15.89 -34.94 14.24
CA THR A 8 -16.87 -34.47 13.24
C THR A 8 -17.58 -33.21 13.70
N ALA A 9 -17.98 -33.11 14.98
CA ALA A 9 -18.54 -31.88 15.53
C ALA A 9 -17.53 -30.71 15.48
N TRP A 10 -16.26 -30.98 15.79
CA TRP A 10 -15.19 -30.00 15.61
C TRP A 10 -15.05 -29.59 14.14
N GLY A 11 -15.00 -30.54 13.20
CA GLY A 11 -14.90 -30.25 11.77
C GLY A 11 -16.07 -29.42 11.23
N ILE A 12 -17.30 -29.73 11.67
CA ILE A 12 -18.51 -28.95 11.33
C ILE A 12 -18.41 -27.53 11.90
N SER A 13 -17.96 -27.36 13.14
CA SER A 13 -17.78 -26.03 13.73
C SER A 13 -16.72 -25.20 13.00
N GLN A 14 -15.62 -25.82 12.54
CA GLN A 14 -14.61 -25.14 11.75
C GLN A 14 -15.16 -24.72 10.38
N PHE A 15 -15.91 -25.60 9.74
CA PHE A 15 -16.53 -25.29 8.45
C PHE A 15 -17.54 -24.14 8.56
N GLN A 16 -18.35 -24.12 9.61
CA GLN A 16 -19.28 -23.01 9.90
C GLN A 16 -18.53 -21.69 10.12
N ASN A 17 -17.45 -21.71 10.90
CA ASN A 17 -16.61 -20.53 11.13
C ASN A 17 -15.98 -20.02 9.83
N LEU A 18 -15.48 -20.92 8.97
CA LEU A 18 -14.92 -20.56 7.67
C LEU A 18 -15.96 -19.90 6.76
N ILE A 19 -17.19 -20.43 6.72
CA ILE A 19 -18.29 -19.81 5.97
C ILE A 19 -18.61 -18.43 6.53
N LEU A 20 -18.67 -18.28 7.86
CA LEU A 20 -18.97 -16.99 8.49
C LEU A 20 -17.93 -15.93 8.13
N VAL A 21 -16.64 -16.25 8.28
CA VAL A 21 -15.54 -15.36 7.91
C VAL A 21 -15.57 -15.04 6.42
N PHE A 22 -15.82 -16.04 5.57
CA PHE A 22 -15.93 -15.85 4.13
C PHE A 22 -17.05 -14.87 3.76
N VAL A 23 -18.24 -15.00 4.37
CA VAL A 23 -19.36 -14.08 4.15
C VAL A 23 -19.03 -12.68 4.62
N ILE A 24 -18.42 -12.51 5.80
CA ILE A 24 -18.01 -11.21 6.33
C ILE A 24 -17.03 -10.51 5.38
N ILE A 25 -15.98 -11.21 4.96
CA ILE A 25 -14.97 -10.66 4.03
C ILE A 25 -15.61 -10.33 2.67
N THR A 26 -16.49 -11.19 2.16
CA THR A 26 -17.18 -10.95 0.88
C THR A 26 -18.03 -9.68 0.93
N VAL A 27 -18.80 -9.49 2.00
CA VAL A 27 -19.61 -8.27 2.19
C VAL A 27 -18.71 -7.03 2.33
N LEU A 28 -17.62 -7.12 3.08
CA LEU A 28 -16.66 -6.02 3.21
C LEU A 28 -16.05 -5.64 1.85
N LEU A 29 -15.55 -6.62 1.09
CA LEU A 29 -14.96 -6.41 -0.23
C LEU A 29 -15.98 -5.86 -1.23
N PHE A 30 -17.25 -6.28 -1.12
CA PHE A 30 -18.34 -5.71 -1.91
C PHE A 30 -18.54 -4.22 -1.59
N VAL A 31 -18.55 -3.85 -0.31
CA VAL A 31 -18.63 -2.44 0.12
C VAL A 31 -17.41 -1.65 -0.36
N LEU A 32 -16.19 -2.16 -0.20
CA LEU A 32 -14.96 -1.53 -0.70
C LEU A 32 -15.04 -1.27 -2.22
N ASN A 33 -15.47 -2.27 -2.99
CA ASN A 33 -15.65 -2.12 -4.44
C ASN A 33 -16.71 -1.08 -4.78
N LEU A 34 -17.79 -0.98 -4.00
CA LEU A 34 -18.79 0.06 -4.18
C LEU A 34 -18.19 1.45 -3.91
N LEU A 35 -17.42 1.62 -2.83
CA LEU A 35 -16.69 2.86 -2.52
C LEU A 35 -15.69 3.24 -3.63
N LYS A 36 -15.05 2.23 -4.24
CA LYS A 36 -14.14 2.41 -5.38
C LYS A 36 -14.87 2.91 -6.62
N VAL A 37 -16.05 2.37 -6.93
CA VAL A 37 -16.91 2.85 -8.03
C VAL A 37 -17.40 4.28 -7.78
N LEU A 38 -17.70 4.62 -6.52
CA LEU A 38 -18.04 5.98 -6.10
C LEU A 38 -16.86 6.96 -6.21
N GLY A 39 -15.63 6.47 -6.42
CA GLY A 39 -14.45 7.29 -6.66
C GLY A 39 -13.81 7.86 -5.38
N ILE A 40 -14.16 7.37 -4.19
CA ILE A 40 -13.58 7.83 -2.92
C ILE A 40 -12.07 7.58 -2.89
N GLU A 41 -11.63 6.41 -3.35
CA GLU A 41 -10.19 6.09 -3.46
C GLU A 41 -9.45 7.09 -4.35
N ARG A 42 -10.08 7.54 -5.46
CA ARG A 42 -9.47 8.53 -6.36
C ARG A 42 -9.34 9.90 -5.69
N LEU A 43 -10.30 10.27 -4.83
CA LEU A 43 -10.22 11.50 -4.05
C LEU A 43 -9.08 11.45 -3.04
N ILE A 44 -8.94 10.35 -2.30
CA ILE A 44 -7.83 10.14 -1.36
C ILE A 44 -6.49 10.18 -2.10
N ALA A 45 -6.39 9.46 -3.22
CA ALA A 45 -5.20 9.45 -4.04
C ALA A 45 -4.83 10.88 -4.50
N LYS A 46 -5.81 11.64 -5.01
CA LYS A 46 -5.60 13.03 -5.46
C LYS A 46 -5.21 13.96 -4.30
N ALA A 47 -5.77 13.74 -3.11
CA ALA A 47 -5.38 14.46 -1.89
C ALA A 47 -3.96 14.10 -1.44
N LEU A 48 -3.48 12.89 -1.70
CA LEU A 48 -2.09 12.46 -1.45
C LEU A 48 -1.08 13.00 -2.46
N SER A 49 -1.53 13.35 -3.67
CA SER A 49 -0.67 13.91 -4.73
C SER A 49 0.21 15.09 -4.28
N PRO A 50 -0.33 16.15 -3.61
CA PRO A 50 0.51 17.22 -3.10
C PRO A 50 1.51 16.75 -2.05
N PHE A 51 1.15 15.80 -1.17
CA PHE A 51 2.08 15.23 -0.18
C PHE A 51 3.22 14.45 -0.84
N LEU A 52 2.91 13.65 -1.87
CA LEU A 52 3.91 12.94 -2.66
C LEU A 52 4.92 13.88 -3.32
N ARG A 53 4.45 15.03 -3.82
CA ARG A 53 5.34 16.06 -4.38
C ARG A 53 6.17 16.76 -3.30
N LEU A 54 5.60 17.01 -2.12
CA LEU A 54 6.34 17.55 -0.97
C LEU A 54 7.45 16.61 -0.49
N LEU A 55 7.28 15.30 -0.66
CA LEU A 55 8.28 14.28 -0.35
C LEU A 55 9.48 14.27 -1.32
N GLY A 56 9.46 15.11 -2.37
CA GLY A 56 10.55 15.23 -3.34
C GLY A 56 10.60 14.10 -4.37
N ILE A 57 9.52 13.32 -4.48
CA ILE A 57 9.40 12.20 -5.42
C ILE A 57 9.16 12.75 -6.83
N SER A 58 9.78 12.14 -7.85
CA SER A 58 9.57 12.52 -9.25
C SER A 58 8.09 12.49 -9.65
N LYS A 59 7.73 13.31 -10.64
CA LYS A 59 6.35 13.41 -11.14
C LYS A 59 5.86 12.08 -11.71
N GLU A 60 6.76 11.32 -12.33
CA GLU A 60 6.47 9.99 -12.87
C GLU A 60 6.17 8.99 -11.76
N ALA A 61 7.05 8.87 -10.75
CA ALA A 61 6.81 8.00 -9.60
C ALA A 61 5.55 8.38 -8.82
N THR A 62 5.25 9.68 -8.71
CA THR A 62 4.00 10.16 -8.11
C THR A 62 2.77 9.65 -8.86
N ASN A 63 2.78 9.74 -10.20
CA ASN A 63 1.66 9.25 -11.02
C ASN A 63 1.51 7.73 -10.92
N LEU A 64 2.62 6.97 -10.97
CA LEU A 64 2.58 5.52 -10.79
C LEU A 64 2.07 5.13 -9.40
N THR A 65 2.49 5.82 -8.35
CA THR A 65 2.01 5.59 -6.98
C THR A 65 0.52 5.88 -6.85
N LEU A 66 0.04 6.96 -7.48
CA LEU A 66 -1.38 7.31 -7.51
C LEU A 66 -2.22 6.21 -8.17
N ILE A 67 -1.75 5.71 -9.31
CA ILE A 67 -2.34 4.59 -10.03
C ILE A 67 -2.29 3.33 -9.13
N GLY A 68 -1.20 3.11 -8.42
CA GLY A 68 -1.05 2.02 -7.45
C GLY A 68 -2.03 2.09 -6.29
N ILE A 69 -2.24 3.25 -5.69
CA ILE A 69 -3.21 3.42 -4.59
C ILE A 69 -4.63 3.13 -5.10
N THR A 70 -4.92 3.45 -6.36
CA THR A 70 -6.25 3.27 -6.96
C THR A 70 -6.49 1.84 -7.47
N LEU A 71 -5.47 1.21 -8.05
CA LEU A 71 -5.59 -0.12 -8.68
C LEU A 71 -5.13 -1.25 -7.77
N GLY A 72 -4.32 -0.97 -6.76
CA GLY A 72 -3.79 -1.91 -5.78
C GLY A 72 -2.26 -1.98 -5.76
N LEU A 73 -1.71 -2.45 -4.62
CA LEU A 73 -0.26 -2.61 -4.39
C LEU A 73 0.42 -3.48 -5.44
N SER A 74 -0.18 -4.61 -5.80
CA SER A 74 0.42 -5.54 -6.78
C SER A 74 0.60 -4.89 -8.16
N TYR A 75 -0.39 -4.09 -8.59
CA TYR A 75 -0.34 -3.40 -9.87
C TYR A 75 0.60 -2.19 -9.82
N GLY A 76 0.44 -1.32 -8.81
CA GLY A 76 1.29 -0.13 -8.64
C GLY A 76 2.75 -0.46 -8.38
N GLY A 77 3.02 -1.43 -7.49
CA GLY A 77 4.35 -1.90 -7.16
C GLY A 77 5.03 -2.58 -8.35
N GLY A 78 4.30 -3.43 -9.10
CA GLY A 78 4.83 -4.03 -10.32
C GLY A 78 5.18 -3.00 -11.40
N LEU A 79 4.34 -1.98 -11.58
CA LEU A 79 4.59 -0.89 -12.53
C LEU A 79 5.80 -0.04 -12.09
N LEU A 80 5.92 0.27 -10.80
CA LEU A 80 7.06 0.98 -10.21
C LEU A 80 8.37 0.20 -10.39
N ILE A 81 8.36 -1.12 -10.16
CA ILE A 81 9.52 -2.00 -10.37
C ILE A 81 9.90 -2.06 -11.86
N ASN A 82 8.92 -2.09 -12.76
CA ASN A 82 9.19 -2.10 -14.20
C ASN A 82 9.82 -0.79 -14.67
N GLU A 83 9.38 0.36 -14.17
CA GLU A 83 10.04 1.63 -14.46
C GLU A 83 11.42 1.75 -13.81
N ALA A 84 11.65 1.09 -12.66
CA ALA A 84 12.99 0.95 -12.08
C ALA A 84 13.97 0.28 -13.02
N LYS A 85 13.53 -0.81 -13.65
CA LYS A 85 14.34 -1.56 -14.62
C LYS A 85 14.61 -0.79 -15.90
N ARG A 86 13.73 0.14 -16.26
CA ARG A 86 13.87 1.01 -17.44
C ARG A 86 14.81 2.20 -17.19
N GLY A 87 15.07 2.54 -15.93
CA GLY A 87 16.03 3.58 -15.54
C GLY A 87 15.52 5.02 -15.68
N HIS A 88 14.22 5.23 -15.97
CA HIS A 88 13.64 6.57 -16.08
C HIS A 88 13.49 7.28 -14.73
N ILE A 89 13.34 6.51 -13.65
CA ILE A 89 13.06 7.02 -12.30
C ILE A 89 14.21 6.62 -11.36
N PRO A 90 14.71 7.55 -10.51
CA PRO A 90 15.76 7.21 -9.58
C PRO A 90 15.30 6.16 -8.55
N PRO A 91 16.14 5.17 -8.19
CA PRO A 91 15.75 4.03 -7.37
C PRO A 91 15.23 4.43 -5.98
N LYS A 92 15.68 5.56 -5.44
CA LYS A 92 15.20 6.13 -4.17
C LYS A 92 13.73 6.55 -4.20
N ASP A 93 13.29 7.12 -5.31
CA ASP A 93 11.92 7.59 -5.49
C ASP A 93 10.98 6.39 -5.62
N ILE A 94 11.45 5.34 -6.29
CA ILE A 94 10.75 4.07 -6.45
C ILE A 94 10.62 3.36 -5.10
N PHE A 95 11.72 3.30 -4.33
CA PHE A 95 11.68 2.72 -3.00
C PHE A 95 10.68 3.47 -2.10
N THR A 96 10.77 4.80 -2.06
CA THR A 96 9.85 5.67 -1.30
C THR A 96 8.40 5.45 -1.73
N ALA A 97 8.14 5.40 -3.04
CA ALA A 97 6.83 5.14 -3.62
C ALA A 97 6.28 3.76 -3.24
N ILE A 98 7.09 2.70 -3.34
CA ILE A 98 6.69 1.33 -2.97
C ILE A 98 6.44 1.22 -1.48
N THR A 99 7.29 1.83 -0.64
CA THR A 99 7.10 1.84 0.82
C THR A 99 5.80 2.54 1.20
N LEU A 100 5.53 3.71 0.62
CA LEU A 100 4.27 4.42 0.85
C LEU A 100 3.06 3.59 0.38
N LEU A 101 3.15 3.02 -0.82
CA LEU A 101 2.08 2.21 -1.38
C LEU A 101 1.80 0.99 -0.49
N GLY A 102 2.83 0.34 0.04
CA GLY A 102 2.70 -0.78 0.98
C GLY A 102 2.04 -0.38 2.30
N LEU A 103 2.43 0.76 2.89
CA LEU A 103 1.84 1.26 4.14
C LEU A 103 0.37 1.65 3.98
N LEU A 104 0.00 2.15 2.81
CA LEU A 104 -1.35 2.63 2.52
C LEU A 104 -2.27 1.59 1.86
N HIS A 105 -1.73 0.48 1.35
CA HIS A 105 -2.50 -0.50 0.56
C HIS A 105 -3.74 -1.02 1.28
N SER A 106 -3.60 -1.33 2.57
CA SER A 106 -4.69 -1.83 3.42
C SER A 106 -5.28 -0.73 4.31
N LEU A 107 -4.97 0.56 4.07
CA LEU A 107 -5.46 1.64 4.93
C LEU A 107 -6.99 1.67 4.95
N ILE A 108 -7.61 1.51 3.78
CA ILE A 108 -9.07 1.56 3.64
C ILE A 108 -9.70 0.26 4.13
N GLU A 109 -9.14 -0.89 3.75
CA GLU A 109 -9.64 -2.22 4.14
C GLU A 109 -9.60 -2.44 5.66
N ASP A 110 -8.44 -2.19 6.28
CA ASP A 110 -8.26 -2.38 7.73
C ASP A 110 -9.13 -1.40 8.54
N THR A 111 -9.34 -0.16 8.04
CA THR A 111 -10.17 0.82 8.75
C THR A 111 -11.66 0.52 8.64
N LEU A 112 -12.12 0.00 7.50
CA LEU A 112 -13.50 -0.49 7.36
C LEU A 112 -13.77 -1.72 8.22
N LEU A 113 -12.82 -2.65 8.32
CA LEU A 113 -12.90 -3.77 9.25
C LEU A 113 -13.05 -3.30 10.71
N MET A 114 -12.21 -2.34 11.12
CA MET A 114 -12.26 -1.77 12.47
C MET A 114 -13.56 -0.99 12.72
N LEU A 115 -14.09 -0.30 11.71
CA LEU A 115 -15.40 0.35 11.79
C LEU A 115 -16.53 -0.66 12.03
N VAL A 116 -16.52 -1.80 11.34
CA VAL A 116 -17.51 -2.88 11.53
C VAL A 116 -17.45 -3.45 12.96
N ILE A 117 -16.26 -3.46 13.58
CA ILE A 117 -16.05 -3.87 14.97
C ILE A 117 -16.50 -2.79 15.97
N GLY A 118 -16.78 -1.56 15.51
CA GLY A 118 -17.25 -0.44 16.33
C GLY A 118 -16.14 0.49 16.83
N ALA A 119 -14.94 0.42 16.26
CA ALA A 119 -13.84 1.32 16.60
C ALA A 119 -13.95 2.69 15.90
N ASP A 120 -13.35 3.71 16.51
CA ASP A 120 -13.34 5.08 15.96
C ASP A 120 -12.57 5.17 14.64
N PHE A 121 -13.32 5.31 13.54
CA PHE A 121 -12.79 5.42 12.18
C PHE A 121 -11.78 6.56 12.03
N ILE A 122 -12.13 7.75 12.52
CA ILE A 122 -11.36 8.97 12.33
C ILE A 122 -9.99 8.83 13.01
N ALA A 123 -9.95 8.32 14.25
CA ALA A 123 -8.71 8.16 14.99
C ALA A 123 -7.74 7.21 14.28
N ILE A 124 -8.21 6.03 13.90
CA ILE A 124 -7.36 4.99 13.30
C ILE A 124 -6.87 5.42 11.91
N PHE A 125 -7.78 5.96 11.08
CA PHE A 125 -7.45 6.39 9.73
C PHE A 125 -6.41 7.52 9.74
N TRP A 126 -6.64 8.58 10.51
CA TRP A 126 -5.74 9.74 10.51
C TRP A 126 -4.39 9.45 11.17
N VAL A 127 -4.36 8.72 12.29
CA VAL A 127 -3.09 8.36 12.95
C VAL A 127 -2.23 7.53 11.99
N ARG A 128 -2.80 6.51 11.34
CA ARG A 128 -2.05 5.67 10.40
C ARG A 128 -1.62 6.43 9.16
N LEU A 129 -2.48 7.28 8.60
CA LEU A 129 -2.16 8.08 7.43
C LEU A 129 -1.00 9.04 7.71
N VAL A 130 -1.08 9.80 8.82
CA VAL A 130 -0.03 10.73 9.24
C VAL A 130 1.25 9.95 9.56
N PHE A 131 1.15 8.84 10.29
CA PHE A 131 2.32 8.00 10.59
C PHE A 131 3.00 7.51 9.32
N ALA A 132 2.26 7.02 8.33
CA ALA A 132 2.82 6.55 7.06
C ALA A 132 3.50 7.70 6.30
N LEU A 133 2.86 8.86 6.21
CA LEU A 133 3.43 10.04 5.53
C LEU A 133 4.68 10.56 6.25
N VAL A 134 4.67 10.62 7.58
CA VAL A 134 5.81 11.06 8.39
C VAL A 134 6.95 10.06 8.27
N LEU A 135 6.69 8.76 8.40
CA LEU A 135 7.71 7.72 8.31
C LEU A 135 8.37 7.72 6.94
N VAL A 136 7.58 7.76 5.86
CA VAL A 136 8.10 7.84 4.49
C VAL A 136 8.83 9.16 4.25
N GLY A 137 8.37 10.27 4.83
CA GLY A 137 9.06 11.56 4.80
C GLY A 137 10.41 11.55 5.49
N VAL A 138 10.49 10.93 6.67
CA VAL A 138 11.76 10.75 7.39
C VAL A 138 12.71 9.88 6.57
N ILE A 139 12.23 8.75 6.02
CA ILE A 139 13.04 7.85 5.18
C ILE A 139 13.54 8.59 3.93
N SER A 140 12.65 9.27 3.20
CA SER A 140 13.02 10.07 2.02
C SER A 140 14.06 11.11 2.37
N ARG A 141 13.85 11.88 3.45
CA ARG A 141 14.80 12.92 3.89
C ARG A 141 16.15 12.32 4.30
N PHE A 142 16.16 11.19 4.99
CA PHE A 142 17.38 10.51 5.41
C PHE A 142 18.17 9.98 4.21
N MET A 143 17.48 9.42 3.21
CA MET A 143 18.10 9.00 1.94
C MET A 143 18.70 10.18 1.18
N TRP A 144 17.99 11.31 1.10
CA TRP A 144 18.52 12.54 0.50
C TRP A 144 19.77 13.07 1.22
N LEU A 145 19.82 12.98 2.55
CA LEU A 145 20.98 13.39 3.34
C LEU A 145 22.19 12.46 3.16
N ILE A 146 21.96 11.16 2.98
CA ILE A 146 23.03 10.17 2.75
C ILE A 146 23.58 10.27 1.31
N GLU A 147 22.71 10.50 0.32
CA GLU A 147 23.11 10.58 -1.09
C GLU A 147 23.91 11.84 -1.44
N GLY A 148 23.85 12.90 -0.64
CA GLY A 148 24.62 14.14 -0.84
C GLY A 148 26.14 13.96 -0.86
N LYS A 149 26.67 12.75 -0.63
CA LYS A 149 28.11 12.48 -0.66
C LYS A 149 28.62 11.37 -1.58
N ARG A 150 27.82 10.54 -2.26
CA ARG A 150 28.44 9.35 -2.91
C ARG A 150 27.67 8.58 -4.00
N TYR A 151 27.19 9.20 -5.08
CA TYR A 151 26.65 8.40 -6.22
C TYR A 151 26.95 8.86 -7.65
N GLU A 152 27.60 10.01 -7.91
CA GLU A 152 27.93 10.37 -9.30
C GLU A 152 29.10 9.58 -9.91
N GLN A 153 29.93 8.89 -9.12
CA GLN A 153 31.19 8.32 -9.63
C GLN A 153 31.19 6.80 -9.87
N LEU A 154 30.17 6.04 -9.44
CA LEU A 154 30.21 4.57 -9.47
C LEU A 154 29.27 3.88 -10.48
N PHE A 155 28.20 4.52 -10.94
CA PHE A 155 27.19 3.82 -11.77
C PHE A 155 27.15 4.23 -13.25
N PHE A 156 27.75 5.36 -13.65
CA PHE A 156 27.69 5.82 -15.06
C PHE A 156 28.78 5.27 -15.98
N ARG A 157 29.72 4.47 -15.47
CA ARG A 157 30.90 4.02 -16.26
C ARG A 157 30.75 2.67 -16.95
N SER A 158 29.73 1.86 -16.67
CA SER A 158 29.67 0.49 -17.21
C SER A 158 28.69 0.25 -18.37
N VAL A 159 28.13 1.29 -19.00
CA VAL A 159 27.20 1.13 -20.15
C VAL A 159 27.77 1.70 -21.47
N VAL A 160 29.05 2.09 -21.50
CA VAL A 160 29.70 2.63 -22.72
C VAL A 160 30.88 1.79 -23.23
N THR A 161 31.17 0.63 -22.65
CA THR A 161 32.20 -0.28 -23.19
C THR A 161 31.80 -1.73 -22.99
N GLY A 162 31.40 -2.38 -24.07
CA GLY A 162 31.05 -3.79 -24.19
C GLY A 162 30.20 -4.03 -25.42
#